data_AF-A0AAW2LN25-F1
#
_entry.id   AF-A0AAW2LN25-F1
#
_cell.length_a   1.000
_cell.length_b   1.000
_cell.length_c   1.000
_cell.angle_alpha   90.00
_cell.angle_beta   90.00
_cell.angle_gamma   90.00
#
_symmetry.space_group_name_H-M   'P 1'
#
loop_
_entity.id
_entity.type
_entity.pdbx_description
1 polymer ?
#
loop_
_entity_poly.entity_id
_entity_poly.type
_entity_poly.pdbx_seq_one_letter_code
_entity_poly.pdbx_strand_id
1 'polypeptide(L)'
;MKKVPSELGRLEEYDAIRKAFTRAVYHSSRVDEFEAAWEEMVQSYRLMDHKWLQMLYEDRKRWIPVYLKEVFLAGMFTVKENERLTSAFEEYLSRHASLKQFFSSYDRALLEINQRETLSDLESINSSCMLKSRFYFELQLSRLYTNSIFKKFQDE
;
A
#
# COMPACT_ATOMS: atom_id res chain seq x y z
N MET A 1 -4.95 0.80 -1.59
CA MET A 1 -4.94 1.46 -2.92
C MET A 1 -5.97 2.57 -2.95
N LYS A 2 -5.72 3.66 -3.69
CA LYS A 2 -6.76 4.68 -3.96
C LYS A 2 -7.98 3.96 -4.55
N LYS A 3 -9.20 4.37 -4.15
CA LYS A 3 -10.45 3.86 -4.72
C LYS A 3 -10.30 3.74 -6.24
N VAL A 4 -10.85 2.67 -6.82
CA VAL A 4 -11.10 2.61 -8.28
C VAL A 4 -11.66 3.99 -8.66
N PRO A 5 -10.95 4.76 -9.49
CA PRO A 5 -11.20 6.19 -9.58
C PRO A 5 -12.61 6.47 -10.06
N SER A 6 -13.12 7.63 -9.67
CA SER A 6 -14.37 8.20 -10.20
C SER A 6 -14.40 8.30 -11.73
N GLU A 7 -13.25 8.22 -12.40
CA GLU A 7 -13.12 8.12 -13.86
C GLU A 7 -13.84 6.89 -14.43
N LEU A 8 -13.79 5.74 -13.73
CA LEU A 8 -14.54 4.55 -14.12
C LEU A 8 -16.02 4.64 -13.70
N GLY A 9 -16.34 5.49 -12.72
CA GLY A 9 -17.69 5.68 -12.19
C GLY A 9 -18.68 6.35 -13.14
N ARG A 10 -18.22 6.83 -14.31
CA ARG A 10 -19.08 7.37 -15.38
C ARG A 10 -19.56 6.31 -16.37
N LEU A 11 -19.07 5.07 -16.26
CA LEU A 11 -19.47 3.97 -17.12
C LEU A 11 -20.72 3.29 -16.54
N GLU A 12 -21.70 2.98 -17.40
CA GLU A 12 -22.94 2.31 -16.98
C GLU A 12 -22.69 0.94 -16.32
N GLU A 13 -21.54 0.33 -16.63
CA GLU A 13 -21.12 -0.99 -16.13
C GLU A 13 -20.09 -0.90 -14.98
N TYR A 14 -19.98 0.24 -14.31
CA TYR A 14 -18.97 0.49 -13.27
C TYR A 14 -18.87 -0.61 -12.20
N ASP A 15 -20.00 -1.10 -11.69
CA ASP A 15 -19.99 -2.15 -10.66
C ASP A 15 -19.46 -3.48 -11.20
N ALA A 16 -19.72 -3.80 -12.47
CA ALA A 16 -19.23 -5.00 -13.13
C ALA A 16 -17.73 -4.89 -13.43
N ILE A 17 -17.29 -3.74 -13.94
CA ILE A 17 -15.88 -3.41 -14.15
C ILE A 17 -15.11 -3.47 -12.83
N ARG A 18 -15.65 -2.88 -11.76
CA ARG A 18 -15.01 -2.90 -10.43
C ARG A 18 -14.85 -4.33 -9.93
N LYS A 19 -15.88 -5.17 -10.07
CA LYS A 19 -15.79 -6.59 -9.67
C LYS A 19 -14.74 -7.34 -10.49
N ALA A 20 -14.71 -7.14 -11.81
CA ALA A 20 -13.72 -7.76 -12.69
C ALA A 20 -12.29 -7.30 -12.34
N PHE A 21 -12.11 -6.01 -12.05
CA PHE A 21 -10.83 -5.44 -11.62
C PHE A 21 -10.37 -6.05 -10.29
N THR A 22 -11.24 -6.07 -9.27
CA THR A 22 -10.91 -6.67 -7.96
C THR A 22 -10.55 -8.14 -8.11
N ARG A 23 -11.31 -8.88 -8.93
CA ARG A 23 -11.00 -10.28 -9.28
C ARG A 23 -9.60 -10.41 -9.87
N ALA A 24 -9.29 -9.64 -10.90
CA ALA A 24 -7.98 -9.69 -11.56
C ALA A 24 -6.85 -9.38 -10.56
N VAL A 25 -6.98 -8.33 -9.75
CA VAL A 25 -5.90 -7.86 -8.86
C VAL A 25 -5.70 -8.77 -7.64
N TYR A 26 -6.77 -9.18 -6.96
CA TYR A 26 -6.68 -9.81 -5.63
C TYR A 26 -6.88 -11.33 -5.65
N HIS A 27 -7.54 -11.89 -6.67
CA HIS A 27 -7.79 -13.33 -6.76
C HIS A 27 -6.81 -14.07 -7.69
N SER A 28 -5.95 -13.35 -8.40
CA SER A 28 -4.90 -13.96 -9.22
C SER A 28 -3.74 -14.40 -8.35
N SER A 29 -3.41 -15.69 -8.41
CA SER A 29 -2.32 -16.29 -7.67
C SER A 29 -1.03 -16.35 -8.49
N ARG A 30 -1.13 -16.28 -9.82
CA ARG A 30 0.01 -16.30 -10.73
C ARG A 30 -0.05 -15.13 -11.72
N VAL A 31 1.10 -14.79 -12.28
CA VAL A 31 1.23 -13.65 -13.20
C VAL A 31 0.41 -13.90 -14.48
N ASP A 32 0.43 -15.12 -15.00
CA ASP A 32 -0.37 -15.54 -16.16
C ASP A 32 -1.89 -15.42 -15.91
N GLU A 33 -2.35 -15.82 -14.72
CA GLU A 33 -3.76 -15.63 -14.31
C GLU A 33 -4.16 -14.15 -14.28
N PHE A 34 -3.29 -13.30 -13.75
CA PHE A 34 -3.52 -11.85 -13.70
C PHE A 34 -3.60 -11.25 -15.11
N GLU A 35 -2.63 -11.55 -15.97
CA GLU A 35 -2.57 -10.98 -17.33
C GLU A 35 -3.81 -11.41 -18.14
N ALA A 36 -4.22 -12.67 -18.05
CA ALA A 36 -5.42 -13.17 -18.70
C ALA A 36 -6.70 -12.50 -18.17
N ALA A 37 -6.86 -12.38 -16.85
CA ALA A 37 -8.04 -11.75 -16.25
C ALA A 37 -8.11 -10.24 -16.53
N TRP A 38 -6.95 -9.57 -16.61
CA TRP A 38 -6.85 -8.17 -16.98
C TRP A 38 -7.25 -7.97 -18.44
N GLU A 39 -6.71 -8.77 -19.36
CA GLU A 39 -7.04 -8.71 -20.78
C GLU A 39 -8.54 -8.99 -21.02
N GLU A 40 -9.09 -10.02 -20.39
CA GLU A 40 -10.52 -10.35 -20.44
C GLU A 40 -11.38 -9.15 -20.03
N MET A 41 -11.03 -8.48 -18.92
CA MET A 41 -11.74 -7.29 -18.45
C MET A 41 -11.65 -6.16 -19.47
N VAL A 42 -10.45 -5.83 -19.96
CA VAL A 42 -10.27 -4.68 -20.86
C VAL A 42 -11.01 -4.91 -22.19
N GLN A 43 -11.03 -6.14 -22.71
CA GLN A 43 -11.75 -6.47 -23.93
C GLN A 43 -13.27 -6.45 -23.73
N SER A 44 -13.77 -7.10 -22.68
CA SER A 44 -15.21 -7.24 -22.42
C SER A 44 -15.91 -5.89 -22.24
N TYR A 45 -15.22 -4.95 -21.60
CA TYR A 45 -15.75 -3.61 -21.31
C TYR A 45 -15.22 -2.53 -22.26
N ARG A 46 -14.52 -2.91 -23.35
CA ARG A 46 -13.95 -1.99 -24.36
C ARG A 46 -13.10 -0.86 -23.75
N LEU A 47 -12.28 -1.19 -22.77
CA LEU A 47 -11.47 -0.24 -21.99
C LEU A 47 -10.07 0.00 -22.58
N MET A 48 -9.80 -0.50 -23.79
CA MET A 48 -8.47 -0.49 -24.42
C MET A 48 -7.88 0.93 -24.51
N ASP A 49 -8.70 1.93 -24.83
CA ASP A 49 -8.27 3.32 -25.02
C ASP A 49 -8.34 4.17 -23.73
N HIS A 50 -8.68 3.54 -22.60
CA HIS A 50 -8.83 4.25 -21.34
C HIS A 50 -7.45 4.57 -20.73
N LYS A 51 -6.95 5.79 -20.99
CA LYS A 51 -5.61 6.26 -20.59
C LYS A 51 -5.23 5.94 -19.14
N TRP A 52 -6.16 6.09 -18.20
CA TRP A 52 -5.87 5.78 -16.80
C TRP A 52 -5.59 4.30 -16.56
N LEU A 53 -6.32 3.39 -17.24
CA LEU A 53 -6.10 1.96 -17.12
C LEU A 53 -4.78 1.54 -17.78
N GLN A 54 -4.41 2.18 -18.89
CA GLN A 54 -3.12 1.98 -19.54
C GLN A 54 -1.96 2.37 -18.60
N MET A 55 -1.99 3.59 -18.04
CA MET A 55 -0.97 4.04 -17.08
C MET A 55 -0.91 3.12 -15.85
N LEU A 56 -2.07 2.69 -15.34
CA LEU A 56 -2.11 1.79 -14.19
C LEU A 56 -1.50 0.42 -14.52
N TYR A 57 -1.74 -0.09 -15.72
CA TYR A 57 -1.17 -1.35 -16.21
C TYR A 57 0.34 -1.26 -16.47
N GLU A 58 0.84 -0.12 -16.93
CA GLU A 58 2.30 0.11 -17.09
C GLU A 58 3.04 -0.06 -15.76
N ASP A 59 2.46 0.47 -14.67
CA ASP A 59 3.02 0.37 -13.32
C ASP A 59 2.68 -0.94 -12.59
N ARG A 60 2.02 -1.92 -13.24
CA ARG A 60 1.46 -3.13 -12.58
C ARG A 60 2.42 -3.88 -11.66
N LYS A 61 3.70 -3.96 -12.02
CA LYS A 61 4.71 -4.66 -11.21
C LYS A 61 4.95 -4.02 -9.84
N ARG A 62 4.55 -2.76 -9.65
CA ARG A 62 4.78 -1.97 -8.43
C ARG A 62 3.64 -2.05 -7.43
N TRP A 63 2.45 -2.46 -7.85
CA TRP A 63 1.25 -2.39 -7.00
C TRP A 63 0.38 -3.64 -7.04
N ILE A 64 0.57 -4.53 -8.02
CA ILE A 64 -0.23 -5.74 -8.12
C ILE A 64 0.37 -6.83 -7.22
N PRO A 65 -0.44 -7.46 -6.34
CA PRO A 65 0.03 -8.40 -5.33
C PRO A 65 0.87 -9.54 -5.89
N VAL A 66 0.46 -10.10 -7.03
CA VAL A 66 1.13 -11.26 -7.62
C VAL A 66 2.58 -10.97 -8.04
N TYR A 67 2.88 -9.71 -8.37
CA TYR A 67 4.23 -9.26 -8.72
C TYR A 67 5.09 -8.89 -7.49
N LEU A 68 4.46 -8.72 -6.33
CA LEU A 68 5.11 -8.28 -5.10
C LEU A 68 5.36 -9.42 -4.10
N LYS A 69 5.03 -10.66 -4.47
CA LYS A 69 5.13 -11.84 -3.58
C LYS A 69 6.52 -12.09 -3.00
N GLU A 70 7.56 -11.68 -3.71
CA GLU A 70 8.97 -11.87 -3.30
C GLU A 70 9.57 -10.62 -2.65
N VAL A 71 8.78 -9.56 -2.48
CA VAL A 71 9.25 -8.28 -1.95
C VAL A 71 8.76 -8.13 -0.51
N PHE A 72 9.70 -8.02 0.43
CA PHE A 72 9.37 -7.63 1.80
C PHE A 72 8.92 -6.16 1.83
N LEU A 73 7.64 -5.93 2.15
CA LEU A 73 7.03 -4.60 2.16
C LEU A 73 6.92 -4.00 3.56
N ALA A 74 7.47 -4.63 4.59
CA ALA A 74 7.47 -4.11 5.97
C ALA A 74 6.07 -3.77 6.54
N GLY A 75 5.02 -4.36 5.96
CA GLY A 75 3.62 -4.03 6.25
C GLY A 75 3.15 -2.66 5.73
N MET A 76 3.91 -2.00 4.83
CA MET A 76 3.51 -0.75 4.18
C MET A 76 2.31 -0.93 3.24
N PHE A 77 2.23 -2.09 2.60
CA PHE A 77 1.10 -2.45 1.76
C PHE A 77 0.33 -3.55 2.47
N THR A 78 -0.70 -3.17 3.23
CA THR A 78 -1.70 -4.15 3.62
C THR A 78 -2.53 -4.51 2.38
N VAL A 79 -2.12 -5.59 1.73
CA VAL A 79 -2.80 -6.12 0.55
C VAL A 79 -3.98 -6.99 1.01
N LYS A 80 -4.99 -6.37 1.60
CA LYS A 80 -6.27 -7.05 1.84
C LYS A 80 -7.38 -6.28 1.13
N GLU A 81 -8.22 -7.04 0.44
CA GLU A 81 -9.35 -6.58 -0.37
C GLU A 81 -10.26 -5.59 0.40
N ASN A 82 -10.37 -5.77 1.73
CA ASN A 82 -11.25 -5.01 2.61
C ASN A 82 -10.54 -4.16 3.67
N GLU A 83 -9.20 -4.07 3.66
CA GLU A 83 -8.52 -3.14 4.57
C GLU A 83 -8.48 -1.75 3.96
N ARG A 84 -9.31 -0.86 4.52
CA ARG A 84 -9.18 0.57 4.26
C ARG A 84 -7.84 1.02 4.84
N LEU A 85 -6.99 1.57 3.97
CA LEU A 85 -5.80 2.29 4.41
C LEU A 85 -6.26 3.47 5.27
N THR A 86 -6.11 3.36 6.58
CA THR A 86 -6.23 4.48 7.49
C THR A 86 -5.02 5.39 7.23
N SER A 87 -5.26 6.59 6.70
CA SER A 87 -4.19 7.58 6.59
C SER A 87 -3.62 7.83 7.99
N ALA A 88 -2.31 8.02 8.10
CA ALA A 88 -1.68 8.46 9.36
C ALA A 88 -2.32 9.74 9.92
N PHE A 89 -2.99 10.52 9.05
CA PHE A 89 -3.68 11.76 9.40
C PHE A 89 -5.19 11.58 9.66
N GLU A 90 -5.78 10.41 9.43
CA GLU A 90 -7.23 10.21 9.64
C GLU A 90 -7.65 10.36 11.10
N GLU A 91 -6.76 10.05 12.04
CA GLU A 91 -6.98 10.27 13.48
C GLU A 91 -6.95 11.76 13.86
N TYR A 92 -6.23 12.57 13.07
CA TYR A 92 -5.96 13.96 13.40
C TYR A 92 -6.86 14.96 12.68
N LEU A 93 -7.30 14.63 11.46
CA LEU A 93 -8.02 15.55 10.59
C LEU A 93 -9.52 15.27 10.61
N SER A 94 -10.29 16.21 11.12
CA SER A 94 -11.75 16.17 11.05
C SER A 94 -12.25 16.70 9.70
N ARG A 95 -13.14 15.95 9.05
CA ARG A 95 -13.78 16.33 7.78
C ARG A 95 -14.64 17.59 7.89
N HIS A 96 -15.10 17.93 9.10
CA HIS A 96 -15.97 19.08 9.37
C HIS A 96 -15.21 20.26 10.00
N ALA A 97 -13.87 20.20 10.05
CA ALA A 97 -13.07 21.30 10.57
C ALA A 97 -13.10 22.51 9.62
N SER A 98 -13.14 23.72 10.20
CA SER A 98 -12.86 24.94 9.42
C SER A 98 -11.42 24.90 8.89
N LEU A 99 -11.14 25.67 7.83
CA LEU A 99 -9.81 25.72 7.21
C LEU A 99 -8.71 26.10 8.23
N LYS A 100 -9.02 27.02 9.16
CA LYS A 100 -8.09 27.41 10.24
C LYS A 100 -7.81 26.24 11.19
N GLN A 101 -8.85 25.52 11.61
CA GLN A 101 -8.70 24.35 12.50
C GLN A 101 -7.97 23.20 11.80
N PHE A 102 -8.16 23.06 10.48
CA PHE A 102 -7.44 22.08 9.67
C PHE A 102 -5.93 22.31 9.74
N PHE A 103 -5.46 23.53 9.46
CA PHE A 103 -4.02 23.83 9.52
C PHE A 103 -3.44 23.60 10.91
N SER A 104 -4.12 24.08 11.97
CA SER A 104 -3.65 23.83 13.34
C SER A 104 -3.60 22.35 13.71
N SER A 105 -4.58 21.55 13.25
CA SER A 105 -4.61 20.11 13.50
C SER A 105 -3.55 19.37 12.67
N TYR A 106 -3.31 19.82 11.45
CA TYR A 106 -2.28 19.30 10.57
C TYR A 106 -0.88 19.54 11.13
N ASP A 107 -0.57 20.77 11.55
CA ASP A 107 0.74 21.11 12.13
C ASP A 107 1.01 20.29 13.39
N ARG A 108 -0.01 20.10 14.24
CA ARG A 108 0.08 19.23 15.42
C ARG A 108 0.31 17.77 15.02
N ALA A 109 -0.44 17.25 14.05
CA ALA A 109 -0.28 15.88 13.56
C ALA A 109 1.14 15.64 13.04
N LEU A 110 1.65 16.58 12.24
CA LEU A 110 3.02 16.53 11.71
C LEU A 110 4.05 16.49 12.84
N LEU A 111 3.90 17.37 13.83
CA LEU A 111 4.80 17.42 14.98
C LEU A 111 4.78 16.08 15.74
N GLU A 112 3.60 15.54 16.05
CA GLU A 112 3.47 14.27 16.78
C GLU A 112 4.01 13.08 15.99
N ILE A 113 3.77 13.02 14.68
CA ILE A 113 4.32 11.98 13.80
C ILE A 113 5.85 12.05 13.83
N ASN A 114 6.43 13.23 13.62
CA ASN A 114 7.89 13.42 13.62
C ASN A 114 8.51 13.11 14.98
N GLN A 115 7.86 13.49 16.09
CA GLN A 115 8.32 13.15 17.44
C GLN A 115 8.31 11.65 17.66
N ARG A 116 7.26 10.95 17.23
CA ARG A 116 7.15 9.50 17.34
C ARG A 116 8.20 8.78 16.51
N GLU A 117 8.46 9.25 15.29
CA GLU A 117 9.53 8.76 14.42
C GLU A 117 10.89 8.95 15.09
N THR A 118 11.19 10.17 15.57
CA THR A 118 12.44 10.48 16.28
C THR A 118 12.66 9.59 17.49
N LEU A 119 11.61 9.36 18.30
CA LEU A 119 11.70 8.47 19.46
C LEU A 119 11.98 7.03 19.03
N SER A 120 11.32 6.55 17.96
CA SER A 120 11.54 5.19 17.44
C SER A 120 12.96 5.02 16.88
N ASP A 121 13.52 6.05 16.26
CA ASP A 121 14.90 6.07 15.77
C ASP A 121 15.89 6.03 16.93
N LEU A 122 15.68 6.87 17.96
CA LEU A 122 16.52 6.88 19.16
C LEU A 122 16.49 5.53 19.89
N GLU A 123 15.31 4.91 20.03
CA GLU A 123 15.19 3.56 20.57
C GLU A 123 15.93 2.54 19.72
N SER A 124 15.85 2.64 18.39
CA SER A 124 16.52 1.73 17.47
C SER A 124 18.04 1.87 17.49
N ILE A 125 18.56 3.08 17.70
CA ILE A 125 20.00 3.33 17.86
C ILE A 125 20.51 2.82 19.20
N ASN A 126 19.73 3.05 20.27
CA ASN A 126 20.15 2.76 21.64
C ASN A 126 19.89 1.31 22.07
N SER A 127 19.10 0.54 21.31
CA SER A 127 18.83 -0.86 21.60
C SER A 127 19.06 -1.71 20.36
N SER A 128 19.85 -2.78 20.49
CA SER A 128 20.01 -3.75 19.40
C SER A 128 18.95 -4.83 19.48
N CYS A 129 18.26 -5.10 18.38
CA CYS A 129 17.43 -6.30 18.27
C CYS A 129 18.34 -7.55 18.18
N MET A 130 17.97 -8.61 18.88
CA MET A 130 18.70 -9.88 18.83
C MET A 130 18.52 -10.53 17.47
N LEU A 131 19.61 -11.03 16.90
CA LEU A 131 19.58 -11.86 15.70
C LEU A 131 18.95 -13.22 16.06
N LYS A 132 17.94 -13.65 15.30
CA LYS A 132 17.28 -14.95 15.48
C LYS A 132 17.96 -16.05 14.67
N SER A 133 18.63 -15.69 13.57
CA SER A 133 19.30 -16.61 12.66
C SER A 133 20.83 -16.40 12.65
N ARG A 134 21.54 -17.25 11.90
CA ARG A 134 22.99 -17.11 11.64
C ARG A 134 23.27 -16.53 10.25
N PHE A 135 22.25 -16.03 9.55
CA PHE A 135 22.43 -15.52 8.20
C PHE A 135 23.04 -14.12 8.20
N TYR A 136 24.03 -13.89 7.33
CA TYR A 136 24.72 -12.60 7.24
C TYR A 136 23.81 -11.44 6.83
N PHE A 137 22.79 -11.70 6.01
CA PHE A 137 21.84 -10.66 5.60
C PHE A 137 21.03 -10.11 6.78
N GLU A 138 20.78 -10.92 7.81
CA GLU A 138 20.02 -10.48 8.99
C GLU A 138 20.78 -9.38 9.75
N LEU A 139 22.10 -9.52 9.90
CA LEU A 139 22.96 -8.50 10.51
C LEU A 139 23.00 -7.20 9.68
N GLN A 140 22.92 -7.31 8.35
CA GLN A 140 22.86 -6.13 7.49
C GLN A 140 21.52 -5.41 7.64
N LEU A 141 20.42 -6.16 7.62
CA LEU A 141 19.07 -5.61 7.77
C LEU A 141 18.81 -5.03 9.17
N SER A 142 19.39 -5.61 10.22
CA SER A 142 19.29 -5.07 11.58
C SER A 142 19.93 -3.69 11.75
N ARG A 143 20.81 -3.30 10.82
CA ARG A 143 21.45 -1.96 10.78
C ARG A 143 20.73 -1.00 9.85
N LEU A 144 19.95 -1.52 8.89
CA LEU A 144 19.22 -0.72 7.90
C LEU A 144 17.80 -0.38 8.36
N TYR A 145 17.15 -1.28 9.09
CA TYR A 145 15.77 -1.09 9.56
C TYR A 145 15.72 -0.59 11.00
N THR A 146 14.66 0.16 11.32
CA THR A 146 14.28 0.40 12.72
C THR A 146 13.92 -0.91 13.39
N ASN A 147 14.07 -0.98 14.72
CA ASN A 147 13.80 -2.21 15.48
C ASN A 147 12.38 -2.74 15.26
N SER A 148 11.40 -1.86 15.05
CA SER A 148 10.01 -2.23 14.78
C SER A 148 9.85 -2.94 13.43
N ILE A 149 10.50 -2.44 12.38
CA ILE A 149 10.47 -3.04 11.04
C ILE A 149 11.31 -4.32 10.98
N PHE A 150 12.48 -4.32 11.63
CA PHE A 150 13.33 -5.49 11.68
C PHE A 150 12.65 -6.68 12.38
N LYS A 151 11.90 -6.44 13.46
CA LYS A 151 11.08 -7.49 14.09
C LYS A 151 10.04 -8.08 13.14
N LYS A 152 9.36 -7.25 12.34
CA LYS A 152 8.41 -7.74 11.31
C LYS A 152 9.12 -8.62 10.29
N PHE A 153 10.31 -8.20 9.84
CA PHE A 153 11.13 -8.98 8.92
C PHE A 153 11.50 -10.36 9.51
N GLN A 154 11.79 -10.42 10.82
CA GLN A 154 12.11 -11.66 11.51
C GLN A 154 10.90 -12.58 11.76
N ASP A 155 9.68 -12.10 11.56
CA ASP A 155 8.44 -12.86 11.77
C ASP A 155 7.81 -13.34 10.44
N GLU A 156 8.38 -12.94 9.30
CA GLU A 156 8.01 -13.35 7.94
C GLU A 156 8.81 -14.57 7.48
#